data_AF-A0A953LM63-F1
#
_entry.id   AF-A0A953LM63-F1
#
_cell.length_a   1.000
_cell.length_b   1.000
_cell.length_c   1.000
_cell.angle_alpha   90.00
_cell.angle_beta   90.00
_cell.angle_gamma   90.00
#
_symmetry.space_group_name_H-M   'P 1'
#
loop_
_entity.id
_entity.type
_entity.pdbx_description
1 polymer ?
#
loop_
_entity_poly.entity_id
_entity_poly.type
_entity_poly.pdbx_seq_one_letter_code
_entity_poly.pdbx_strand_id
1 'polypeptide(L)'
;MTISDFLNHWREAAGAERANKDSFLLDLCDALGVERPRPTTKDPEKDTYVFERNVTRSRQDGESIGKIDLYKAGCFVLEAKQADEVTRRSPRWEQAMNDAYGQALGYARSLPAPPPFVLVCDLGYCLDVYAAFDGSGAYRAFPDGLRKRLFFADLEAHAPFLKAVWEDPLALDPSRRQAKITREVAAKIAGLARELEAAGNEPGPVAEFLMRCLFTMFAEDVGLLPGKLFSKYLHEYWLPNPASFPGGVAALWRDMNEGNDTVAGKLLRFNGGLFADSRGLTLTPAQMNLLAEAAASDWAAVDPSIFGTLLERALDPTERHRLGAHYTPRAYVERLVKPTIEEPLRADWDLVRAEVRQLVEAGKVKEAQERVRDFHHQLCKIRVLDPACGTGNFLYVTLDLFKRLESEVLAHLEGLGYSQMSFEIREHRVTPEQFRGIEVKRWAKEIAELVLWIGYLQWQVRQTGEATAIPEPVLRDYDNIECRDAVLAWDGDPELARDEQGKPVTRWDGTTYKKSPVTGEDIPDETAT
;
A
#
# COMPACT_ATOMS: atom_id res chain seq x y z
N MET A 1 -1.14 36.83 4.41
CA MET A 1 -0.74 36.59 5.81
C MET A 1 0.37 35.55 5.80
N THR A 2 1.40 35.64 6.64
CA THR A 2 2.37 34.53 6.76
C THR A 2 1.82 33.43 7.68
N ILE A 3 2.35 32.20 7.58
CA ILE A 3 1.95 31.10 8.50
C ILE A 3 2.24 31.50 9.96
N SER A 4 3.37 32.13 10.23
CA SER A 4 3.71 32.60 11.57
C SER A 4 2.72 33.65 12.09
N ASP A 5 2.28 34.59 11.25
CA ASP A 5 1.27 35.59 11.63
C ASP A 5 -0.07 34.92 11.96
N PHE A 6 -0.47 33.94 11.15
CA PHE A 6 -1.70 33.16 11.37
C PHE A 6 -1.66 32.44 12.72
N LEU A 7 -0.57 31.73 13.02
CA LEU A 7 -0.44 30.97 14.27
C LEU A 7 -0.42 31.89 15.48
N ASN A 8 0.27 33.02 15.41
CA ASN A 8 0.28 34.00 16.51
C ASN A 8 -1.11 34.60 16.74
N HIS A 9 -1.80 34.99 15.66
CA HIS A 9 -3.14 35.56 15.74
C HIS A 9 -4.13 34.62 16.43
N TRP A 10 -4.17 33.36 16.01
CA TRP A 10 -5.14 32.39 16.51
C TRP A 10 -4.75 31.73 17.83
N ARG A 11 -3.46 31.77 18.20
CA ARG A 11 -3.02 31.41 19.56
C ARG A 11 -3.52 32.42 20.60
N GLU A 12 -3.48 33.72 20.28
CA GLU A 12 -3.97 34.77 21.17
C GLU A 12 -5.50 34.84 21.23
N ALA A 13 -6.18 34.48 20.14
CA ALA A 13 -7.63 34.49 20.01
C ALA A 13 -8.35 33.26 20.64
N ALA A 14 -7.62 32.31 21.23
CA ALA A 14 -8.13 31.04 21.74
C ALA A 14 -9.26 31.16 22.80
N GLY A 15 -9.49 32.36 23.35
CA GLY A 15 -10.54 32.64 24.33
C GLY A 15 -11.86 33.24 23.80
N ALA A 16 -12.02 33.48 22.49
CA ALA A 16 -13.23 34.10 21.93
C ALA A 16 -14.13 33.09 21.17
N GLU A 17 -15.39 32.99 21.61
CA GLU A 17 -16.45 32.07 21.14
C GLU A 17 -16.70 32.12 19.61
N ARG A 18 -17.17 30.99 19.03
CA ARG A 18 -17.93 30.70 17.77
C ARG A 18 -18.03 31.72 16.62
N ALA A 19 -18.01 33.03 16.86
CA ALA A 19 -18.10 34.11 15.86
C ALA A 19 -16.94 34.15 14.84
N ASN A 20 -15.91 33.30 15.03
CA ASN A 20 -14.63 33.41 14.35
C ASN A 20 -14.30 32.26 13.37
N LYS A 21 -15.20 31.27 13.18
CA LYS A 21 -14.97 30.11 12.27
C LYS A 21 -14.61 30.54 10.84
N ASP A 22 -15.43 31.40 10.25
CA ASP A 22 -15.24 31.85 8.86
C ASP A 22 -13.97 32.69 8.76
N SER A 23 -13.71 33.55 9.75
CA SER A 23 -12.46 34.34 9.82
C SER A 23 -11.23 33.44 9.91
N PHE A 24 -11.27 32.41 10.77
CA PHE A 24 -10.18 31.44 10.91
C PHE A 24 -9.88 30.74 9.58
N LEU A 25 -10.92 30.26 8.89
CA LEU A 25 -10.77 29.56 7.63
C LEU A 25 -10.33 30.49 6.49
N LEU A 26 -10.73 31.76 6.50
CA LEU A 26 -10.22 32.78 5.57
C LEU A 26 -8.74 33.06 5.80
N ASP A 27 -8.32 33.24 7.05
CA ASP A 27 -6.92 33.47 7.40
C ASP A 27 -6.06 32.24 7.11
N LEU A 28 -6.61 31.03 7.28
CA LEU A 28 -5.95 29.79 6.87
C LEU A 28 -5.72 29.75 5.35
N CYS A 29 -6.72 30.18 4.55
CA CYS A 29 -6.54 30.27 3.09
C CYS A 29 -5.40 31.24 2.73
N ASP A 30 -5.34 32.39 3.40
CA ASP A 30 -4.26 33.36 3.20
C ASP A 30 -2.89 32.81 3.59
N ALA A 31 -2.81 32.10 4.72
CA ALA A 31 -1.58 31.50 5.21
C ALA A 31 -1.06 30.39 4.27
N LEU A 32 -1.97 29.61 3.68
CA LEU A 32 -1.66 28.60 2.67
C LEU A 32 -1.39 29.19 1.27
N GLY A 33 -1.74 30.46 1.06
CA GLY A 33 -1.63 31.13 -0.23
C GLY A 33 -2.56 30.53 -1.30
N VAL A 34 -3.80 30.19 -0.92
CA VAL A 34 -4.85 29.64 -1.79
C VAL A 34 -6.02 30.62 -1.93
N GLU A 35 -6.88 30.43 -2.94
CA GLU A 35 -8.09 31.27 -3.13
C GLU A 35 -8.99 31.23 -1.88
N ARG A 36 -9.62 32.37 -1.55
CA ARG A 36 -10.66 32.46 -0.51
C ARG A 36 -12.02 31.99 -1.04
N PRO A 37 -12.86 31.36 -0.21
CA PRO A 37 -14.24 31.04 -0.59
C PRO A 37 -15.04 32.30 -0.95
N ARG A 38 -16.01 32.12 -1.84
CA ARG A 38 -16.93 33.17 -2.29
C ARG A 38 -18.15 33.24 -1.36
N PRO A 39 -18.86 34.37 -1.34
CA PRO A 39 -20.14 34.46 -0.63
C PRO A 39 -21.14 33.44 -1.17
N THR A 40 -21.81 32.76 -0.26
CA THR A 40 -22.84 31.76 -0.57
C THR A 40 -24.00 32.41 -1.29
N THR A 41 -24.45 31.79 -2.36
CA THR A 41 -25.67 32.17 -3.08
C THR A 41 -26.82 31.26 -2.66
N LYS A 42 -27.98 31.35 -3.31
CA LYS A 42 -29.06 30.36 -3.15
C LYS A 42 -29.06 29.35 -4.30
N ASP A 43 -27.97 29.30 -5.06
CA ASP A 43 -27.83 28.57 -6.31
C ASP A 43 -26.72 27.51 -6.16
N PRO A 44 -27.07 26.24 -5.89
CA PRO A 44 -26.11 25.17 -5.65
C PRO A 44 -25.12 24.93 -6.80
N GLU A 45 -25.43 25.33 -8.03
CA GLU A 45 -24.51 25.19 -9.16
C GLU A 45 -23.40 26.26 -9.15
N LYS A 46 -23.68 27.43 -8.58
CA LYS A 46 -22.72 28.54 -8.44
C LYS A 46 -21.92 28.47 -7.15
N ASP A 47 -22.43 27.77 -6.15
CA ASP A 47 -21.83 27.61 -4.82
C ASP A 47 -20.68 26.58 -4.82
N THR A 48 -19.76 26.67 -5.78
CA THR A 48 -18.67 25.70 -5.95
C THR A 48 -17.52 25.88 -4.95
N TYR A 49 -17.40 27.04 -4.30
CA TYR A 49 -16.44 27.25 -3.21
C TYR A 49 -16.97 28.30 -2.23
N VAL A 50 -17.69 27.86 -1.20
CA VAL A 50 -18.46 28.75 -0.30
C VAL A 50 -18.52 28.21 1.13
N PHE A 51 -18.83 29.09 2.08
CA PHE A 51 -19.24 28.71 3.43
C PHE A 51 -20.71 28.26 3.47
N GLU A 52 -21.12 27.55 4.52
CA GLU A 52 -22.53 27.28 4.85
C GLU A 52 -23.36 26.70 3.68
N ARG A 53 -22.76 25.85 2.84
CA ARG A 53 -23.44 25.28 1.66
C ARG A 53 -24.58 24.37 2.11
N ASN A 54 -25.79 24.64 1.63
CA ASN A 54 -26.94 23.78 1.87
C ASN A 54 -26.78 22.44 1.14
N VAL A 55 -27.12 21.35 1.83
CA VAL A 55 -27.16 20.00 1.26
C VAL A 55 -28.40 19.27 1.76
N THR A 56 -29.22 18.80 0.83
CA THR A 56 -30.41 17.99 1.15
C THR A 56 -29.95 16.57 1.45
N ARG A 57 -30.36 16.06 2.61
CA ARG A 57 -30.08 14.70 3.08
C ARG A 57 -31.38 13.91 3.13
N SER A 58 -31.48 12.85 2.34
CA SER A 58 -32.58 11.89 2.46
C SER A 58 -32.38 11.04 3.72
N ARG A 59 -33.36 11.04 4.62
CA ARG A 59 -33.46 10.13 5.77
C ARG A 59 -34.68 9.21 5.60
N GLN A 60 -34.74 8.12 6.35
CA GLN A 60 -35.91 7.21 6.35
C GLN A 60 -37.23 7.94 6.67
N ASP A 61 -37.18 9.04 7.44
CA ASP A 61 -38.35 9.80 7.90
C ASP A 61 -38.59 11.12 7.11
N GLY A 62 -37.88 11.35 5.99
CA GLY A 62 -38.02 12.54 5.15
C GLY A 62 -36.70 13.23 4.80
N GLU A 63 -36.78 14.39 4.13
CA GLU A 63 -35.62 15.20 3.77
C GLU A 63 -35.25 16.18 4.89
N SER A 64 -33.96 16.31 5.18
CA SER A 64 -33.42 17.33 6.09
C SER A 64 -32.38 18.16 5.36
N ILE A 65 -32.38 19.48 5.57
CA ILE A 65 -31.36 20.37 5.01
C ILE A 65 -30.23 20.48 6.02
N GLY A 66 -29.06 19.97 5.65
CA GLY A 66 -27.80 20.22 6.36
C GLY A 66 -27.06 21.42 5.78
N LYS A 67 -26.10 21.94 6.56
CA LYS A 67 -25.17 22.98 6.09
C LYS A 67 -23.75 22.51 6.29
N ILE A 68 -22.97 22.61 5.21
CA ILE A 68 -21.54 22.31 5.21
C ILE A 68 -20.80 23.57 5.61
N ASP A 69 -19.90 23.48 6.60
CA ASP A 69 -19.19 24.65 7.11
C ASP A 69 -18.36 25.34 6.03
N LEU A 70 -17.53 24.59 5.30
CA LEU A 70 -16.80 25.06 4.13
C LEU A 70 -16.78 23.97 3.06
N TYR A 71 -17.17 24.32 1.84
CA TYR A 71 -17.22 23.39 0.72
C TYR A 71 -16.42 23.94 -0.46
N LYS A 72 -15.59 23.08 -1.07
CA LYS A 72 -14.97 23.34 -2.37
C LYS A 72 -15.19 22.15 -3.31
N ALA A 73 -15.93 22.38 -4.37
CA ALA A 73 -16.28 21.39 -5.39
C ALA A 73 -15.02 20.74 -5.97
N GLY A 74 -15.05 19.41 -6.08
CA GLY A 74 -13.91 18.62 -6.56
C GLY A 74 -12.73 18.57 -5.59
N CYS A 75 -12.79 19.21 -4.41
CA CYS A 75 -11.70 19.25 -3.44
C CYS A 75 -12.12 18.63 -2.09
N PHE A 76 -13.01 19.30 -1.35
CA PHE A 76 -13.35 18.85 -0.01
C PHE A 76 -14.72 19.32 0.50
N VAL A 77 -15.21 18.59 1.50
CA VAL A 77 -16.16 19.06 2.53
C VAL A 77 -15.38 19.25 3.83
N LEU A 78 -15.54 20.38 4.50
CA LEU A 78 -14.95 20.63 5.81
C LEU A 78 -16.07 20.89 6.82
N GLU A 79 -15.99 20.22 7.97
CA GLU A 79 -16.79 20.47 9.18
C GLU A 79 -15.86 20.99 10.29
N ALA A 80 -16.21 22.09 10.94
CA ALA A 80 -15.44 22.71 11.99
C ALA A 80 -16.13 22.55 13.34
N LYS A 81 -15.32 22.23 14.35
CA LYS A 81 -15.67 22.21 15.76
C LYS A 81 -14.74 23.17 16.50
N GLN A 82 -15.19 23.57 17.68
CA GLN A 82 -14.38 24.35 18.60
C GLN A 82 -14.50 23.66 19.95
N ALA A 83 -13.40 23.09 20.42
CA ALA A 83 -13.32 22.49 21.73
C ALA A 83 -12.50 23.37 22.68
N ASP A 84 -12.89 23.36 23.95
CA ASP A 84 -12.13 24.04 24.99
C ASP A 84 -10.81 23.30 25.25
N GLU A 85 -9.73 24.03 25.55
CA GLU A 85 -8.40 23.45 25.79
C GLU A 85 -8.41 22.33 26.84
N VAL A 86 -9.22 22.48 27.88
CA VAL A 86 -9.34 21.50 28.98
C VAL A 86 -9.90 20.16 28.50
N THR A 87 -10.71 20.18 27.44
CA THR A 87 -11.38 18.99 26.90
C THR A 87 -10.58 18.30 25.81
N ARG A 88 -9.65 19.01 25.15
CA ARG A 88 -8.81 18.47 24.08
C ARG A 88 -8.04 17.24 24.56
N ARG A 89 -7.85 16.27 23.66
CA ARG A 89 -7.20 14.98 23.94
C ARG A 89 -7.93 14.07 24.94
N SER A 90 -9.14 14.44 25.40
CA SER A 90 -9.98 13.51 26.18
C SER A 90 -10.70 12.52 25.25
N PRO A 91 -11.08 11.32 25.75
CA PRO A 91 -11.90 10.38 24.98
C PRO A 91 -13.22 10.99 24.48
N ARG A 92 -13.80 11.92 25.25
CA ARG A 92 -15.02 12.62 24.88
C ARG A 92 -14.80 13.61 23.74
N TRP A 93 -13.67 14.32 23.73
CA TRP A 93 -13.28 15.18 22.61
C TRP A 93 -12.99 14.36 21.35
N GLU A 94 -12.29 13.24 21.48
CA GLU A 94 -12.05 12.34 20.35
C GLU A 94 -13.37 11.83 19.76
N GLN A 95 -14.33 11.47 20.63
CA GLN A 95 -15.67 11.08 20.18
C GLN A 95 -16.37 12.24 19.44
N ALA A 96 -16.27 13.47 19.91
CA ALA A 96 -16.84 14.64 19.23
C ALA A 96 -16.22 14.88 17.83
N MET A 97 -14.91 14.66 17.67
CA MET A 97 -14.23 14.70 16.37
C MET A 97 -14.74 13.60 15.44
N ASN A 98 -14.94 12.38 15.94
CA ASN A 98 -15.52 11.28 15.17
C ASN A 98 -17.00 11.54 14.78
N ASP A 99 -17.76 12.22 15.63
CA ASP A 99 -19.14 12.62 15.33
C ASP A 99 -19.19 13.67 14.22
N ALA A 100 -18.28 14.65 14.28
CA ALA A 100 -18.09 15.65 13.24
C ALA A 100 -17.70 15.01 11.90
N TYR A 101 -16.84 14.00 11.91
CA TYR A 101 -16.52 13.20 10.73
C TYR A 101 -17.78 12.52 10.17
N GLY A 102 -18.59 11.87 11.01
CA GLY A 102 -19.85 11.24 10.58
C GLY A 102 -20.83 12.23 9.95
N GLN A 103 -20.86 13.47 10.46
CA GLN A 103 -21.66 14.55 9.89
C GLN A 103 -21.14 14.98 8.51
N ALA A 104 -19.84 15.27 8.40
CA ALA A 104 -19.18 15.67 7.15
C ALA A 104 -19.29 14.57 6.06
N LEU A 105 -19.13 13.31 6.46
CA LEU A 105 -19.33 12.14 5.60
C LEU A 105 -20.76 12.09 5.05
N GLY A 106 -21.76 12.34 5.89
CA GLY A 106 -23.16 12.41 5.48
C GLY A 106 -23.40 13.49 4.44
N TYR A 107 -22.73 14.64 4.57
CA TYR A 107 -22.78 15.71 3.56
C TYR A 107 -22.10 15.31 2.26
N ALA A 108 -20.88 14.80 2.33
CA ALA A 108 -20.12 14.39 1.16
C ALA A 108 -20.86 13.36 0.30
N ARG A 109 -21.53 12.38 0.94
CA ARG A 109 -22.35 11.36 0.25
C ARG A 109 -23.65 11.88 -0.33
N SER A 110 -24.13 13.04 0.14
CA SER A 110 -25.36 13.66 -0.36
C SER A 110 -25.11 14.65 -1.50
N LEU A 111 -23.85 14.92 -1.84
CA LEU A 111 -23.49 15.75 -2.98
C LEU A 111 -23.60 14.95 -4.29
N PRO A 112 -23.90 15.61 -5.43
CA PRO A 112 -23.98 14.94 -6.73
C PRO A 112 -22.68 14.23 -7.14
N ALA A 113 -21.54 14.81 -6.74
CA ALA A 113 -20.22 14.22 -6.89
C ALA A 113 -19.51 14.33 -5.53
N PRO A 114 -19.23 13.21 -4.84
CA PRO A 114 -18.46 13.21 -3.60
C PRO A 114 -17.05 13.79 -3.86
N PRO A 115 -16.59 14.77 -3.08
CA PRO A 115 -15.25 15.34 -3.27
C PRO A 115 -14.15 14.36 -2.83
N PRO A 116 -12.89 14.53 -3.28
CA PRO A 116 -11.79 13.65 -2.87
C PRO A 116 -11.52 13.63 -1.35
N PHE A 117 -11.78 14.74 -0.65
CA PHE A 117 -11.49 14.86 0.79
C PHE A 117 -12.71 15.20 1.65
N VAL A 118 -12.69 14.69 2.89
CA VAL A 118 -13.50 15.14 4.01
C VAL A 118 -12.55 15.59 5.11
N LEU A 119 -12.73 16.82 5.59
CA LEU A 119 -11.89 17.43 6.61
C LEU A 119 -12.71 17.71 7.86
N VAL A 120 -12.12 17.47 9.03
CA VAL A 120 -12.70 17.86 10.31
C VAL A 120 -11.71 18.74 11.05
N CYS A 121 -12.08 19.97 11.34
CA CYS A 121 -11.20 20.93 11.98
C CYS A 121 -11.62 21.20 13.43
N ASP A 122 -10.70 21.06 14.38
CA ASP A 122 -10.82 21.74 15.69
C ASP A 122 -10.09 23.08 15.56
N LEU A 123 -10.84 24.17 15.54
CA LEU A 123 -10.34 25.52 15.25
C LEU A 123 -9.15 25.87 16.15
N GLY A 124 -8.05 26.28 15.52
CA GLY A 124 -6.80 26.64 16.20
C GLY A 124 -5.99 25.47 16.76
N TYR A 125 -6.46 24.23 16.64
CA TYR A 125 -5.77 23.07 17.18
C TYR A 125 -5.32 22.03 16.15
N CYS A 126 -6.25 21.45 15.38
CA CYS A 126 -5.89 20.41 14.41
C CYS A 126 -6.90 20.27 13.26
N LEU A 127 -6.51 19.50 12.26
CA LEU A 127 -7.32 19.14 11.10
C LEU A 127 -7.16 17.64 10.83
N ASP A 128 -8.25 16.88 10.98
CA ASP A 128 -8.32 15.47 10.60
C ASP A 128 -8.66 15.35 9.12
N VAL A 129 -7.90 14.52 8.40
CA VAL A 129 -7.98 14.35 6.96
C VAL A 129 -8.51 12.96 6.62
N TYR A 130 -9.54 12.92 5.80
CA TYR A 130 -10.10 11.69 5.24
C TYR A 130 -10.21 11.80 3.72
N ALA A 131 -9.94 10.72 2.99
CA ALA A 131 -9.91 10.73 1.53
C ALA A 131 -10.66 9.55 0.90
N ALA A 132 -11.26 9.80 -0.28
CA ALA A 132 -11.81 8.80 -1.20
C ALA A 132 -11.61 9.28 -2.64
N PHE A 133 -10.66 8.68 -3.37
CA PHE A 133 -10.29 9.12 -4.72
C PHE A 133 -11.05 8.40 -5.84
N ASP A 134 -11.74 7.29 -5.53
CA ASP A 134 -12.44 6.44 -6.50
C ASP A 134 -13.91 6.89 -6.73
N GLY A 135 -14.34 7.98 -6.10
CA GLY A 135 -15.70 8.50 -6.21
C GLY A 135 -16.76 7.67 -5.47
N SER A 136 -16.36 6.61 -4.74
CA SER A 136 -17.28 5.74 -3.99
C SER A 136 -17.92 6.41 -2.78
N GLY A 137 -17.32 7.50 -2.28
CA GLY A 137 -17.68 8.09 -0.99
C GLY A 137 -17.32 7.21 0.22
N ALA A 138 -16.44 6.22 0.03
CA ALA A 138 -15.87 5.38 1.09
C ALA A 138 -14.61 6.04 1.70
N TYR A 139 -14.81 7.20 2.34
CA TYR A 139 -13.73 7.97 2.95
C TYR A 139 -13.02 7.22 4.07
N ARG A 140 -11.70 7.36 4.10
CA ARG A 140 -10.80 6.73 5.07
C ARG A 140 -9.81 7.75 5.61
N ALA A 141 -9.33 7.51 6.82
CA ALA A 141 -8.23 8.26 7.39
C ALA A 141 -7.04 8.31 6.42
N PHE A 142 -6.51 9.51 6.17
CA PHE A 142 -5.47 9.74 5.16
C PHE A 142 -4.25 10.45 5.76
N PRO A 143 -3.02 9.99 5.51
CA PRO A 143 -2.67 8.82 4.68
C PRO A 143 -2.96 7.47 5.35
N ASP A 144 -3.11 7.47 6.67
CA ASP A 144 -3.47 6.32 7.50
C ASP A 144 -4.16 6.78 8.80
N GLY A 145 -4.61 5.83 9.62
CA GLY A 145 -5.34 6.10 10.86
C GLY A 145 -4.57 6.94 11.88
N LEU A 146 -3.26 6.69 12.00
CA LEU A 146 -2.39 7.31 13.02
C LEU A 146 -1.93 8.70 12.61
N ARG A 147 -1.92 8.99 11.30
CA ARG A 147 -1.41 10.24 10.73
C ARG A 147 -2.48 11.15 10.15
N LYS A 148 -3.76 10.79 10.27
CA LYS A 148 -4.87 11.59 9.78
C LYS A 148 -4.93 12.99 10.37
N ARG A 149 -4.41 13.18 11.60
CA ARG A 149 -4.51 14.42 12.36
C ARG A 149 -3.28 15.30 12.12
N LEU A 150 -3.51 16.46 11.52
CA LEU A 150 -2.51 17.49 11.28
C LEU A 150 -2.66 18.57 12.35
N PHE A 151 -1.61 18.83 13.13
CA PHE A 151 -1.65 19.88 14.16
C PHE A 151 -1.29 21.23 13.55
N PHE A 152 -2.03 22.29 13.90
CA PHE A 152 -1.71 23.64 13.40
C PHE A 152 -0.38 24.16 13.96
N ALA A 153 0.08 23.66 15.12
CA ALA A 153 1.42 23.95 15.62
C ALA A 153 2.53 23.61 14.60
N ASP A 154 2.29 22.61 13.75
CA ASP A 154 3.20 22.12 12.72
C ASP A 154 2.73 22.52 11.30
N LEU A 155 1.90 23.56 11.18
CA LEU A 155 1.26 23.97 9.91
C LEU A 155 2.28 24.21 8.79
N GLU A 156 3.48 24.70 9.10
CA GLU A 156 4.52 24.94 8.10
C GLU A 156 4.96 23.64 7.40
N ALA A 157 5.05 22.53 8.14
CA ALA A 157 5.34 21.21 7.57
C ALA A 157 4.16 20.65 6.75
N HIS A 158 2.93 21.02 7.11
CA HIS A 158 1.71 20.54 6.48
C HIS A 158 1.22 21.42 5.31
N ALA A 159 1.72 22.64 5.17
CA ALA A 159 1.22 23.62 4.21
C ALA A 159 1.28 23.14 2.74
N PRO A 160 2.36 22.48 2.26
CA PRO A 160 2.38 21.95 0.88
C PRO A 160 1.28 20.92 0.64
N PHE A 161 1.02 20.06 1.63
CA PHE A 161 -0.04 19.05 1.56
C PHE A 161 -1.42 19.70 1.54
N LEU A 162 -1.71 20.61 2.47
CA LEU A 162 -3.00 21.31 2.54
C LEU A 162 -3.25 22.17 1.30
N LYS A 163 -2.22 22.80 0.74
CA LYS A 163 -2.32 23.50 -0.54
C LYS A 163 -2.74 22.57 -1.67
N ALA A 164 -2.14 21.38 -1.77
CA ALA A 164 -2.54 20.38 -2.74
C ALA A 164 -3.99 19.90 -2.52
N VAL A 165 -4.45 19.72 -1.27
CA VAL A 165 -5.87 19.43 -0.98
C VAL A 165 -6.81 20.51 -1.54
N TRP A 166 -6.39 21.78 -1.51
CA TRP A 166 -7.16 22.90 -2.05
C TRP A 166 -7.09 23.02 -3.56
N GLU A 167 -5.95 22.76 -4.19
CA GLU A 167 -5.69 23.13 -5.59
C GLU A 167 -5.66 21.93 -6.55
N ASP A 168 -5.04 20.83 -6.17
CA ASP A 168 -4.89 19.62 -6.97
C ASP A 168 -5.02 18.36 -6.10
N PRO A 169 -6.24 18.10 -5.56
CA PRO A 169 -6.45 17.01 -4.62
C PRO A 169 -6.16 15.63 -5.23
N LEU A 170 -6.31 15.48 -6.55
CA LEU A 170 -6.07 14.20 -7.23
C LEU A 170 -4.59 13.88 -7.42
N ALA A 171 -3.69 14.87 -7.32
CA ALA A 171 -2.25 14.61 -7.26
C ALA A 171 -1.83 13.88 -5.98
N LEU A 172 -2.67 13.91 -4.93
CA LEU A 172 -2.45 13.22 -3.67
C LEU A 172 -2.94 11.76 -3.67
N ASP A 173 -3.59 11.29 -4.74
CA ASP A 173 -4.05 9.91 -4.86
C ASP A 173 -2.85 8.93 -4.88
N PRO A 174 -2.66 8.12 -3.82
CA PRO A 174 -1.54 7.20 -3.75
C PRO A 174 -1.57 6.16 -4.87
N SER A 175 -2.76 5.74 -5.31
CA SER A 175 -2.92 4.73 -6.36
C SER A 175 -2.45 5.27 -7.70
N ARG A 176 -2.78 6.53 -8.03
CA ARG A 176 -2.29 7.20 -9.25
C ARG A 176 -0.79 7.38 -9.23
N ARG A 177 -0.24 7.84 -8.10
CA ARG A 177 1.22 8.01 -7.93
C ARG A 177 1.95 6.67 -8.06
N GLN A 178 1.52 5.65 -7.33
CA GLN A 178 2.10 4.31 -7.40
C GLN A 178 1.99 3.73 -8.81
N ALA A 179 0.83 3.82 -9.47
CA ALA A 179 0.64 3.32 -10.84
C ALA A 179 1.49 4.07 -11.88
N LYS A 180 1.76 5.37 -11.68
CA LYS A 180 2.67 6.13 -12.53
C LYS A 180 4.11 5.66 -12.36
N ILE A 181 4.61 5.66 -11.12
CA ILE A 181 6.00 5.27 -10.81
C ILE A 181 6.25 3.81 -11.21
N THR A 182 5.33 2.90 -10.90
CA THR A 182 5.43 1.49 -11.25
C THR A 182 5.52 1.28 -12.77
N ARG A 183 4.73 2.02 -13.58
CA ARG A 183 4.80 1.94 -15.05
C ARG A 183 6.13 2.47 -15.59
N GLU A 184 6.61 3.59 -15.06
CA GLU A 184 7.88 4.19 -15.48
C GLU A 184 9.06 3.25 -15.16
N VAL A 185 9.08 2.69 -13.95
CA VAL A 185 10.10 1.70 -13.53
C VAL A 185 10.00 0.42 -14.36
N ALA A 186 8.79 -0.14 -14.53
CA ALA A 186 8.58 -1.35 -15.32
C ALA A 186 9.05 -1.20 -16.77
N ALA A 187 8.93 0.00 -17.36
CA ALA A 187 9.44 0.31 -18.69
C ALA A 187 10.98 0.32 -18.74
N LYS A 188 11.64 0.94 -17.74
CA LYS A 188 13.11 0.94 -17.62
C LYS A 188 13.67 -0.47 -17.47
N ILE A 189 13.11 -1.27 -16.57
CA ILE A 189 13.54 -2.67 -16.38
C ILE A 189 13.25 -3.51 -17.62
N ALA A 190 12.14 -3.26 -18.34
CA ALA A 190 11.89 -3.90 -19.64
C ALA A 190 13.00 -3.65 -20.65
N GLY A 191 13.47 -2.40 -20.71
CA GLY A 191 14.55 -1.99 -21.59
C GLY A 191 15.82 -2.75 -21.27
N LEU A 192 16.21 -2.75 -19.99
CA LEU A 192 17.39 -3.45 -19.51
C LEU A 192 17.34 -4.97 -19.81
N ALA A 193 16.21 -5.62 -19.54
CA ALA A 193 16.03 -7.04 -19.83
C ALA A 193 16.27 -7.37 -21.31
N ARG A 194 15.65 -6.60 -22.22
CA ARG A 194 15.83 -6.78 -23.67
C ARG A 194 17.27 -6.59 -24.10
N GLU A 195 17.97 -5.60 -23.55
CA GLU A 195 19.39 -5.40 -23.86
C GLU A 195 20.28 -6.54 -23.37
N LEU A 196 19.95 -7.14 -22.22
CA LEU A 196 20.71 -8.27 -21.68
C LEU A 196 20.51 -9.54 -22.50
N GLU A 197 19.27 -9.82 -22.91
CA GLU A 197 18.94 -10.96 -23.78
C GLU A 197 19.56 -10.78 -25.18
N ALA A 198 19.50 -9.56 -25.74
CA ALA A 198 20.14 -9.24 -27.03
C ALA A 198 21.66 -9.39 -26.98
N ALA A 199 22.27 -9.28 -25.80
CA ALA A 199 23.69 -9.55 -25.57
C ALA A 199 24.02 -11.05 -25.41
N GLY A 200 23.03 -11.93 -25.56
CA GLY A 200 23.19 -13.39 -25.54
C GLY A 200 23.02 -14.04 -24.16
N ASN A 201 22.49 -13.32 -23.16
CA ASN A 201 22.15 -13.93 -21.87
C ASN A 201 20.82 -14.68 -21.97
N GLU A 202 20.72 -15.82 -21.29
CA GLU A 202 19.48 -16.59 -21.23
C GLU A 202 18.39 -15.86 -20.41
N PRO A 203 17.11 -15.92 -20.82
CA PRO A 203 16.02 -15.20 -20.14
C PRO A 203 15.88 -15.52 -18.64
N GLY A 204 16.06 -16.79 -18.25
CA GLY A 204 15.97 -17.23 -16.85
C GLY A 204 17.00 -16.53 -15.94
N PRO A 205 18.32 -16.68 -16.20
CA PRO A 205 19.36 -15.96 -15.48
C PRO A 205 19.21 -14.42 -15.49
N VAL A 206 18.74 -13.83 -16.60
CA VAL A 206 18.44 -12.39 -16.67
C VAL A 206 17.32 -12.01 -15.69
N ALA A 207 16.24 -12.78 -15.67
CA ALA A 207 15.12 -12.53 -14.77
C ALA A 207 15.53 -12.62 -13.30
N GLU A 208 16.28 -13.65 -12.93
CA GLU A 208 16.79 -13.80 -11.56
C GLU A 208 17.72 -12.64 -11.14
N PHE A 209 18.64 -12.26 -12.03
CA PHE A 209 19.51 -11.10 -11.80
C PHE A 209 18.70 -9.82 -11.58
N LEU A 210 17.71 -9.55 -12.44
CA LEU A 210 16.85 -8.38 -12.32
C LEU A 210 16.02 -8.43 -11.04
N MET A 211 15.45 -9.58 -10.67
CA MET A 211 14.70 -9.72 -9.41
C MET A 211 15.56 -9.35 -8.20
N ARG A 212 16.82 -9.78 -8.16
CA ARG A 212 17.76 -9.41 -7.08
C ARG A 212 18.05 -7.91 -7.08
N CYS A 213 18.34 -7.30 -8.23
CA CYS A 213 18.54 -5.86 -8.34
C CYS A 213 17.31 -5.08 -7.84
N LEU A 214 16.11 -5.48 -8.28
CA LEU A 214 14.85 -4.88 -7.87
C LEU A 214 14.65 -4.95 -6.37
N PHE A 215 14.87 -6.12 -5.79
CA PHE A 215 14.77 -6.28 -4.36
C PHE A 215 15.77 -5.38 -3.63
N THR A 216 17.02 -5.31 -4.08
CA THR A 216 18.03 -4.47 -3.45
C THR A 216 17.64 -2.99 -3.49
N MET A 217 17.16 -2.49 -4.63
CA MET A 217 16.65 -1.12 -4.76
C MET A 217 15.43 -0.87 -3.86
N PHE A 218 14.54 -1.84 -3.75
CA PHE A 218 13.40 -1.76 -2.85
C PHE A 218 13.83 -1.73 -1.37
N ALA A 219 14.73 -2.62 -0.99
CA ALA A 219 15.22 -2.77 0.37
C ALA A 219 15.94 -1.50 0.87
N GLU A 220 16.71 -0.82 0.02
CA GLU A 220 17.31 0.46 0.40
C GLU A 220 16.30 1.60 0.52
N ASP A 221 15.29 1.65 -0.35
CA ASP A 221 14.30 2.73 -0.37
C ASP A 221 13.32 2.66 0.79
N VAL A 222 13.01 1.45 1.25
CA VAL A 222 12.20 1.23 2.45
C VAL A 222 13.04 1.17 3.72
N GLY A 223 14.35 1.44 3.64
CA GLY A 223 15.22 1.63 4.80
C GLY A 223 15.76 0.34 5.45
N LEU A 224 15.69 -0.80 4.76
CA LEU A 224 16.29 -2.07 5.20
C LEU A 224 17.80 -2.11 4.93
N LEU A 225 18.27 -1.34 3.94
CA LEU A 225 19.69 -1.15 3.68
C LEU A 225 20.11 0.27 4.07
N PRO A 226 21.27 0.43 4.73
CA PRO A 226 21.68 1.72 5.25
C PRO A 226 22.05 2.70 4.12
N GLY A 227 21.52 3.92 4.21
CA GLY A 227 22.05 5.08 3.51
C GLY A 227 22.11 4.97 1.98
N LYS A 228 21.11 4.33 1.33
CA LYS A 228 21.05 4.14 -0.13
C LYS A 228 22.30 3.42 -0.68
N LEU A 229 22.68 2.33 0.00
CA LEU A 229 23.92 1.59 -0.22
C LEU A 229 24.11 1.16 -1.68
N PHE A 230 23.08 0.59 -2.30
CA PHE A 230 23.17 0.06 -3.66
C PHE A 230 23.29 1.19 -4.67
N SER A 231 22.44 2.21 -4.54
CA SER A 231 22.52 3.41 -5.38
C SER A 231 23.90 4.10 -5.27
N LYS A 232 24.44 4.23 -4.06
CA LYS A 232 25.81 4.78 -3.86
C LYS A 232 26.87 3.91 -4.51
N TYR A 233 26.82 2.58 -4.30
CA TYR A 233 27.81 1.68 -4.90
C TYR A 233 27.78 1.72 -6.42
N LEU A 234 26.57 1.79 -6.98
CA LEU A 234 26.35 1.92 -8.41
C LEU A 234 26.96 3.21 -8.97
N HIS A 235 26.72 4.36 -8.34
CA HIS A 235 27.22 5.66 -8.83
C HIS A 235 28.70 5.91 -8.54
N GLU A 236 29.20 5.55 -7.36
CA GLU A 236 30.55 5.91 -6.92
C GLU A 236 31.62 4.91 -7.34
N TYR A 237 31.27 3.63 -7.52
CA TYR A 237 32.27 2.57 -7.79
C TYR A 237 32.00 1.81 -9.09
N TRP A 238 30.76 1.39 -9.35
CA TRP A 238 30.49 0.49 -10.48
C TRP A 238 30.29 1.21 -11.81
N LEU A 239 29.65 2.38 -11.84
CA LEU A 239 29.54 3.19 -13.06
C LEU A 239 30.91 3.68 -13.57
N PRO A 240 31.83 4.16 -12.71
CA PRO A 240 33.20 4.50 -13.14
C PRO A 240 34.04 3.29 -13.57
N ASN A 241 33.73 2.09 -13.04
CA ASN A 241 34.45 0.85 -13.36
C ASN A 241 33.49 -0.34 -13.56
N PRO A 242 32.81 -0.44 -14.73
CA PRO A 242 31.80 -1.47 -14.97
C PRO A 242 32.31 -2.91 -14.84
N ALA A 243 33.59 -3.16 -15.07
CA ALA A 243 34.19 -4.49 -14.91
C ALA A 243 34.15 -5.00 -13.45
N SER A 244 34.08 -4.08 -12.48
CA SER A 244 33.97 -4.44 -11.05
C SER A 244 32.55 -4.79 -10.60
N PHE A 245 31.53 -4.43 -11.39
CA PHE A 245 30.13 -4.59 -11.02
C PHE A 245 29.74 -6.04 -10.67
N PRO A 246 30.05 -7.07 -11.50
CA PRO A 246 29.55 -8.43 -11.23
C PRO A 246 30.05 -9.01 -9.92
N GLY A 247 31.32 -8.76 -9.58
CA GLY A 247 31.91 -9.19 -8.31
C GLY A 247 31.43 -8.36 -7.13
N GLY A 248 31.28 -7.05 -7.31
CA GLY A 248 30.80 -6.14 -6.27
C GLY A 248 29.35 -6.40 -5.86
N VAL A 249 28.45 -6.56 -6.83
CA VAL A 249 27.04 -6.84 -6.56
C VAL A 249 26.84 -8.23 -5.96
N ALA A 250 27.62 -9.22 -6.42
CA ALA A 250 27.61 -10.56 -5.84
C ALA A 250 28.06 -10.56 -4.37
N ALA A 251 29.07 -9.76 -4.03
CA ALA A 251 29.50 -9.58 -2.65
C ALA A 251 28.39 -8.97 -1.79
N LEU A 252 27.76 -7.87 -2.26
CA LEU A 252 26.64 -7.26 -1.56
C LEU A 252 25.50 -8.24 -1.30
N TRP A 253 25.14 -9.06 -2.29
CA TRP A 253 24.06 -10.05 -2.13
C TRP A 253 24.41 -11.17 -1.16
N ARG A 254 25.67 -11.62 -1.10
CA ARG A 254 26.12 -12.54 -0.04
C ARG A 254 26.01 -11.90 1.34
N ASP A 255 26.45 -10.66 1.48
CA ASP A 255 26.39 -9.94 2.75
C ASP A 255 24.93 -9.72 3.19
N MET A 256 24.03 -9.42 2.26
CA MET A 256 22.58 -9.36 2.50
C MET A 256 22.01 -10.74 2.89
N ASN A 257 22.49 -11.83 2.29
CA ASN A 257 22.03 -13.18 2.60
C ASN A 257 22.43 -13.61 4.03
N GLU A 258 23.66 -13.28 4.44
CA GLU A 258 24.26 -13.70 5.71
C GLU A 258 24.00 -12.73 6.87
N GLY A 259 23.77 -11.44 6.58
CA GLY A 259 23.63 -10.37 7.57
C GLY A 259 24.98 -9.86 8.08
N ASN A 260 25.96 -9.71 7.18
CA ASN A 260 27.32 -9.33 7.53
C ASN A 260 27.45 -7.82 7.79
N ASP A 261 28.47 -7.45 8.56
CA ASP A 261 28.88 -6.05 8.74
C ASP A 261 29.59 -5.54 7.48
N THR A 262 29.17 -4.37 7.00
CA THR A 262 29.82 -3.67 5.88
C THR A 262 30.44 -2.36 6.36
N VAL A 263 31.28 -1.74 5.52
CA VAL A 263 31.82 -0.38 5.77
C VAL A 263 30.69 0.65 5.96
N ALA A 264 29.51 0.40 5.40
CA ALA A 264 28.34 1.26 5.52
C ALA A 264 27.47 0.97 6.76
N GLY A 265 27.78 -0.08 7.52
CA GLY A 265 27.03 -0.52 8.70
C GLY A 265 26.60 -1.99 8.64
N LYS A 266 25.96 -2.46 9.71
CA LYS A 266 25.41 -3.81 9.81
C LYS A 266 24.25 -3.98 8.83
N LEU A 267 24.33 -5.01 7.97
CA LEU A 267 23.19 -5.39 7.13
C LEU A 267 22.26 -6.33 7.88
N LEU A 268 20.96 -6.20 7.62
CA LEU A 268 19.99 -7.19 8.08
C LEU A 268 20.22 -8.49 7.32
N ARG A 269 20.10 -9.63 8.02
CA ARG A 269 20.12 -10.94 7.38
C ARG A 269 18.80 -11.16 6.63
N PHE A 270 18.80 -11.12 5.31
CA PHE A 270 17.60 -11.37 4.52
C PHE A 270 17.25 -12.84 4.45
N ASN A 271 18.23 -13.73 4.20
CA ASN A 271 18.14 -15.19 4.16
C ASN A 271 16.82 -15.76 3.57
N GLY A 272 16.84 -16.23 2.31
CA GLY A 272 15.63 -16.85 1.75
C GLY A 272 15.63 -16.95 0.24
N GLY A 273 16.30 -17.98 -0.30
CA GLY A 273 16.21 -18.37 -1.71
C GLY A 273 16.85 -17.39 -2.71
N LEU A 274 16.27 -16.20 -2.84
CA LEU A 274 16.60 -15.18 -3.84
C LEU A 274 18.09 -14.81 -3.89
N PHE A 275 18.75 -14.70 -2.73
CA PHE A 275 20.17 -14.36 -2.62
C PHE A 275 21.12 -15.56 -2.46
N ALA A 276 20.58 -16.78 -2.41
CA ALA A 276 21.39 -17.98 -2.24
C ALA A 276 22.34 -18.21 -3.45
N ASP A 277 21.84 -17.93 -4.66
CA ASP A 277 22.70 -17.70 -5.82
C ASP A 277 22.94 -16.19 -5.95
N SER A 278 24.15 -15.74 -5.64
CA SER A 278 24.53 -14.33 -5.69
C SER A 278 25.19 -13.94 -7.02
N ARG A 279 24.96 -14.68 -8.12
CA ARG A 279 25.62 -14.41 -9.40
C ARG A 279 25.25 -13.04 -9.99
N GLY A 280 26.25 -12.17 -10.14
CA GLY A 280 26.14 -10.93 -10.94
C GLY A 280 26.35 -11.17 -12.44
N LEU A 281 25.69 -10.36 -13.27
CA LEU A 281 25.89 -10.34 -14.73
C LEU A 281 26.85 -9.20 -15.14
N THR A 282 27.61 -9.43 -16.19
CA THR A 282 28.42 -8.37 -16.83
C THR A 282 27.51 -7.43 -17.59
N LEU A 283 27.58 -6.14 -17.27
CA LEU A 283 26.81 -5.09 -17.91
C LEU A 283 27.72 -4.19 -18.74
N THR A 284 27.27 -3.82 -19.93
CA THR A 284 27.87 -2.75 -20.73
C THR A 284 27.64 -1.39 -20.05
N PRO A 285 28.39 -0.34 -20.41
CA PRO A 285 28.15 1.01 -19.88
C PRO A 285 26.71 1.52 -20.12
N ALA A 286 26.10 1.16 -21.25
CA ALA A 286 24.71 1.52 -21.54
C ALA A 286 23.73 0.83 -20.59
N GLN A 287 23.88 -0.50 -20.41
CA GLN A 287 23.07 -1.28 -19.48
C GLN A 287 23.24 -0.82 -18.02
N MET A 288 24.47 -0.45 -17.62
CA MET A 288 24.76 0.13 -16.31
C MET A 288 24.01 1.46 -16.08
N ASN A 289 23.96 2.33 -17.09
CA ASN A 289 23.20 3.58 -17.00
C ASN A 289 21.70 3.32 -16.88
N LEU A 290 21.15 2.35 -17.62
CA LEU A 290 19.74 1.96 -17.46
C LEU A 290 19.43 1.44 -16.05
N LEU A 291 20.33 0.64 -15.49
CA LEU A 291 20.21 0.18 -14.10
C LEU A 291 20.26 1.35 -13.11
N ALA A 292 21.14 2.33 -13.34
CA ALA A 292 21.24 3.52 -12.50
C ALA A 292 20.00 4.42 -12.60
N GLU A 293 19.43 4.59 -13.79
CA GLU A 293 18.18 5.30 -13.99
C GLU A 293 16.99 4.60 -13.30
N ALA A 294 17.00 3.26 -13.25
CA ALA A 294 16.03 2.50 -12.49
C ALA A 294 16.22 2.71 -10.97
N ALA A 295 17.46 2.63 -10.48
CA ALA A 295 17.82 2.84 -9.08
C ALA A 295 17.46 4.24 -8.56
N ALA A 296 17.52 5.27 -9.42
CA ALA A 296 17.14 6.63 -9.07
C ALA A 296 15.62 6.85 -8.88
N SER A 297 14.78 5.83 -9.13
CA SER A 297 13.33 5.93 -8.96
C SER A 297 12.92 5.76 -7.48
N ASP A 298 11.74 6.24 -7.11
CA ASP A 298 11.21 6.08 -5.74
C ASP A 298 10.60 4.68 -5.54
N TRP A 299 11.42 3.71 -5.15
CA TRP A 299 11.00 2.31 -4.97
C TRP A 299 10.08 2.11 -3.77
N ALA A 300 10.09 3.02 -2.80
CA ALA A 300 9.11 3.02 -1.71
C ALA A 300 7.67 3.30 -2.22
N ALA A 301 7.54 3.90 -3.41
CA ALA A 301 6.26 4.14 -4.07
C ALA A 301 5.99 3.18 -5.26
N VAL A 302 6.81 2.15 -5.46
CA VAL A 302 6.54 1.09 -6.45
C VAL A 302 5.56 0.08 -5.86
N ASP A 303 4.56 -0.31 -6.65
CA ASP A 303 3.66 -1.40 -6.30
C ASP A 303 4.43 -2.74 -6.43
N PRO A 304 4.53 -3.54 -5.35
CA PRO A 304 5.23 -4.83 -5.37
C PRO A 304 4.75 -5.81 -6.43
N SER A 305 3.54 -5.63 -6.96
CA SER A 305 3.01 -6.43 -8.05
C SER A 305 3.83 -6.28 -9.36
N ILE A 306 4.76 -5.30 -9.45
CA ILE A 306 5.77 -5.19 -10.52
C ILE A 306 6.56 -6.49 -10.73
N PHE A 307 6.82 -7.27 -9.69
CA PHE A 307 7.54 -8.55 -9.79
C PHE A 307 6.78 -9.54 -10.71
N GLY A 308 5.44 -9.53 -10.67
CA GLY A 308 4.62 -10.34 -11.57
C GLY A 308 4.79 -9.95 -13.04
N THR A 309 4.93 -8.67 -13.35
CA THR A 309 5.12 -8.21 -14.74
C THR A 309 6.51 -8.55 -15.31
N LEU A 310 7.54 -8.62 -14.47
CA LEU A 310 8.87 -9.08 -14.89
C LEU A 310 8.92 -10.57 -15.09
N LEU A 311 8.19 -11.29 -14.25
CA LEU A 311 8.05 -12.71 -14.38
C LEU A 311 7.34 -13.13 -15.68
N GLU A 312 6.26 -12.45 -16.07
CA GLU A 312 5.60 -12.71 -17.34
C GLU A 312 6.58 -12.66 -18.52
N ARG A 313 7.60 -11.80 -18.42
CA ARG A 313 8.64 -11.65 -19.43
C ARG A 313 9.73 -12.71 -19.35
N ALA A 314 10.04 -13.20 -18.15
CA ALA A 314 10.99 -14.28 -17.92
C ALA A 314 10.54 -15.62 -18.53
N LEU A 315 9.22 -15.81 -18.65
CA LEU A 315 8.59 -17.00 -19.23
C LEU A 315 8.49 -16.89 -20.77
N ASP A 316 8.85 -17.97 -21.47
CA ASP A 316 8.59 -18.13 -22.90
C ASP A 316 7.07 -18.03 -23.20
N PRO A 317 6.63 -17.51 -24.37
CA PRO A 317 5.22 -17.41 -24.72
C PRO A 317 4.41 -18.71 -24.54
N THR A 318 5.04 -19.86 -24.74
CA THR A 318 4.41 -21.18 -24.60
C THR A 318 4.16 -21.54 -23.14
N GLU A 319 5.15 -21.29 -22.27
CA GLU A 319 5.01 -21.46 -20.82
C GLU A 319 4.00 -20.48 -20.24
N ARG A 320 3.99 -19.22 -20.71
CA ARG A 320 3.04 -18.19 -20.30
C ARG A 320 1.59 -18.62 -20.56
N HIS A 321 1.31 -19.15 -21.75
CA HIS A 321 -0.03 -19.62 -22.13
C HIS A 321 -0.44 -20.89 -21.38
N ARG A 322 0.47 -21.87 -21.24
CA ARG A 322 0.19 -23.15 -20.56
C ARG A 322 -0.09 -22.98 -19.06
N LEU A 323 0.57 -22.03 -18.41
CA LEU A 323 0.46 -21.80 -16.97
C LEU A 323 -0.72 -20.90 -16.58
N GLY A 324 -1.37 -20.24 -17.55
CA GLY A 324 -2.32 -19.16 -17.25
C GLY A 324 -1.68 -18.07 -16.39
N ALA A 325 -0.36 -17.89 -16.50
CA ALA A 325 0.46 -16.97 -15.70
C ALA A 325 0.21 -15.52 -16.15
N HIS A 326 -1.03 -15.09 -16.04
CA HIS A 326 -1.45 -13.73 -16.28
C HIS A 326 -1.49 -12.99 -14.97
N TYR A 327 -0.68 -11.94 -14.90
CA TYR A 327 -0.75 -10.93 -13.89
C TYR A 327 -2.19 -10.41 -13.76
N THR A 328 -2.76 -10.51 -12.57
CA THR A 328 -4.06 -9.92 -12.26
C THR A 328 -3.83 -8.49 -11.75
N PRO A 329 -4.25 -7.44 -12.48
CA PRO A 329 -4.03 -6.07 -12.03
C PRO A 329 -4.72 -5.77 -10.71
N ARG A 330 -4.13 -4.89 -9.89
CA ARG A 330 -4.67 -4.49 -8.57
C ARG A 330 -6.17 -4.16 -8.61
N ALA A 331 -6.62 -3.42 -9.62
CA ALA A 331 -8.03 -3.07 -9.75
C ALA A 331 -8.97 -4.28 -9.89
N TYR A 332 -8.51 -5.40 -10.49
CA TYR A 332 -9.28 -6.64 -10.55
C TYR A 332 -9.25 -7.39 -9.23
N VAL A 333 -8.11 -7.42 -8.56
CA VAL A 333 -7.98 -7.99 -7.20
C VAL A 333 -8.92 -7.27 -6.24
N GLU A 334 -8.94 -5.93 -6.26
CA GLU A 334 -9.80 -5.13 -5.40
C GLU A 334 -11.30 -5.38 -5.65
N ARG A 335 -11.72 -5.72 -6.88
CA ARG A 335 -13.12 -6.08 -7.16
C ARG A 335 -13.58 -7.35 -6.44
N LEU A 336 -12.65 -8.22 -6.05
CA LEU A 336 -12.93 -9.41 -5.25
C LEU A 336 -12.71 -9.12 -3.77
N VAL A 337 -11.54 -8.60 -3.39
CA VAL A 337 -11.15 -8.36 -1.99
C VAL A 337 -12.08 -7.37 -1.29
N LYS A 338 -12.51 -6.28 -1.96
CA LYS A 338 -13.41 -5.28 -1.34
C LYS A 338 -14.74 -5.89 -0.87
N PRO A 339 -15.57 -6.51 -1.73
CA PRO A 339 -16.85 -7.05 -1.29
C PRO A 339 -16.74 -8.29 -0.40
N THR A 340 -15.70 -9.12 -0.57
CA THR A 340 -15.60 -10.41 0.13
C THR A 340 -14.89 -10.34 1.49
N ILE A 341 -14.02 -9.35 1.67
CA ILE A 341 -13.16 -9.25 2.86
C ILE A 341 -13.31 -7.86 3.47
N GLU A 342 -13.15 -6.80 2.69
CA GLU A 342 -13.14 -5.45 3.24
C GLU A 342 -14.47 -5.02 3.84
N GLU A 343 -15.54 -5.11 3.04
CA GLU A 343 -16.86 -4.62 3.40
C GLU A 343 -17.42 -5.35 4.63
N PRO A 344 -17.29 -6.69 4.77
CA PRO A 344 -17.67 -7.38 6.01
C PRO A 344 -16.89 -6.90 7.24
N LEU A 345 -15.56 -6.80 7.15
CA LEU A 345 -14.73 -6.34 8.28
C LEU A 345 -15.02 -4.89 8.65
N ARG A 346 -15.32 -4.06 7.67
CA ARG A 346 -15.77 -2.67 7.86
C ARG A 346 -17.11 -2.62 8.58
N ALA A 347 -18.07 -3.46 8.19
CA ALA A 347 -19.37 -3.53 8.87
C ALA A 347 -19.21 -3.95 10.33
N ASP A 348 -18.37 -4.94 10.63
CA ASP A 348 -18.06 -5.34 12.00
C ASP A 348 -17.40 -4.20 12.80
N TRP A 349 -16.46 -3.48 12.17
CA TRP A 349 -15.82 -2.32 12.78
C TRP A 349 -16.81 -1.17 13.04
N ASP A 350 -17.77 -0.94 12.13
CA ASP A 350 -18.80 0.08 12.29
C ASP A 350 -19.70 -0.19 13.50
N LEU A 351 -20.04 -1.46 13.74
CA LEU A 351 -20.76 -1.88 14.94
C LEU A 351 -19.94 -1.61 16.21
N VAL A 352 -18.66 -1.96 16.20
CA VAL A 352 -17.73 -1.69 17.32
C VAL A 352 -17.69 -0.19 17.62
N ARG A 353 -17.54 0.66 16.60
CA ARG A 353 -17.50 2.12 16.79
C ARG A 353 -18.80 2.67 17.36
N ALA A 354 -19.95 2.14 16.96
CA ALA A 354 -21.24 2.53 17.51
C ALA A 354 -21.36 2.17 18.99
N GLU A 355 -20.93 0.97 19.39
CA GLU A 355 -20.90 0.55 20.79
C GLU A 355 -19.92 1.39 21.62
N VAL A 356 -18.72 1.65 21.09
CA VAL A 356 -17.70 2.50 21.74
C VAL A 356 -18.24 3.91 21.98
N ARG A 357 -18.93 4.52 21.01
CA ARG A 357 -19.58 5.82 21.21
C ARG A 357 -20.51 5.80 22.43
N GLN A 358 -21.39 4.81 22.52
CA GLN A 358 -22.33 4.69 23.65
C GLN A 358 -21.60 4.52 24.99
N LEU A 359 -20.53 3.72 25.03
CA LEU A 359 -19.73 3.52 26.24
C LEU A 359 -19.01 4.79 26.67
N VAL A 360 -18.44 5.55 25.73
CA VAL A 360 -17.77 6.83 26.02
C VAL A 360 -18.78 7.86 26.54
N GLU A 361 -19.98 7.94 25.95
CA GLU A 361 -21.07 8.81 26.44
C GLU A 361 -21.51 8.44 27.86
N ALA A 362 -21.53 7.15 28.18
CA ALA A 362 -21.82 6.63 29.51
C ALA A 362 -20.63 6.77 30.51
N GLY A 363 -19.49 7.33 30.08
CA GLY A 363 -18.28 7.47 30.91
C GLY A 363 -17.50 6.18 31.13
N LYS A 364 -17.82 5.11 30.40
CA LYS A 364 -17.24 3.76 30.52
C LYS A 364 -16.04 3.56 29.59
N VAL A 365 -15.03 4.42 29.70
CA VAL A 365 -13.87 4.43 28.77
C VAL A 365 -13.08 3.12 28.80
N LYS A 366 -12.97 2.44 29.94
CA LYS A 366 -12.26 1.15 30.03
C LYS A 366 -12.96 0.05 29.25
N GLU A 367 -14.29 -0.05 29.36
CA GLU A 367 -15.10 -1.00 28.58
C GLU A 367 -15.00 -0.67 27.07
N ALA A 368 -14.96 0.62 26.71
CA ALA A 368 -14.74 1.04 25.33
C ALA A 368 -13.37 0.60 24.80
N GLN A 369 -12.30 0.78 25.58
CA GLN A 369 -10.95 0.32 25.23
C GLN A 369 -10.92 -1.20 25.04
N GLU A 370 -11.53 -1.97 25.95
CA GLU A 370 -11.66 -3.43 25.84
C GLU A 370 -12.34 -3.85 24.55
N ARG A 371 -13.46 -3.20 24.21
CA ARG A 371 -14.21 -3.53 23.00
C ARG A 371 -13.40 -3.32 21.70
N VAL A 372 -12.57 -2.28 21.66
CA VAL A 372 -11.66 -2.01 20.53
C VAL A 372 -10.52 -3.03 20.50
N ARG A 373 -9.93 -3.37 21.66
CA ARG A 373 -8.88 -4.41 21.75
C ARG A 373 -9.40 -5.77 21.29
N ASP A 374 -10.62 -6.14 21.67
CA ASP A 374 -11.24 -7.39 21.25
C ASP A 374 -11.37 -7.46 19.73
N PHE A 375 -11.83 -6.38 19.09
CA PHE A 375 -11.88 -6.32 17.63
C PHE A 375 -10.49 -6.43 17.00
N HIS A 376 -9.50 -5.72 17.53
CA HIS A 376 -8.11 -5.80 17.07
C HIS A 376 -7.54 -7.23 17.18
N HIS A 377 -7.77 -7.90 18.31
CA HIS A 377 -7.37 -9.29 18.51
C HIS A 377 -8.07 -10.25 17.53
N GLN A 378 -9.34 -10.02 17.20
CA GLN A 378 -10.02 -10.80 16.16
C GLN A 378 -9.41 -10.56 14.79
N LEU A 379 -9.15 -9.29 14.43
CA LEU A 379 -8.49 -8.93 13.17
C LEU A 379 -7.14 -9.63 12.99
N CYS A 380 -6.34 -9.72 14.05
CA CYS A 380 -5.04 -10.40 14.06
C CYS A 380 -5.14 -11.95 13.99
N LYS A 381 -6.33 -12.53 14.17
CA LYS A 381 -6.54 -13.99 14.11
C LYS A 381 -7.09 -14.48 12.77
N ILE A 382 -7.65 -13.59 11.96
CA ILE A 382 -8.22 -13.94 10.66
C ILE A 382 -7.12 -14.47 9.74
N ARG A 383 -7.43 -15.51 8.96
CA ARG A 383 -6.52 -16.10 7.98
C ARG A 383 -7.16 -16.06 6.60
N VAL A 384 -6.36 -15.70 5.60
CA VAL A 384 -6.77 -15.63 4.20
C VAL A 384 -5.96 -16.67 3.43
N LEU A 385 -6.63 -17.49 2.62
CA LEU A 385 -5.98 -18.50 1.79
C LEU A 385 -6.22 -18.19 0.31
N ASP A 386 -5.14 -18.13 -0.47
CA ASP A 386 -5.16 -18.15 -1.91
C ASP A 386 -4.54 -19.47 -2.42
N PRO A 387 -5.36 -20.45 -2.85
CA PRO A 387 -4.88 -21.78 -3.23
C PRO A 387 -4.19 -21.82 -4.61
N ALA A 388 -4.05 -20.68 -5.31
CA ALA A 388 -3.30 -20.58 -6.55
C ALA A 388 -2.64 -19.20 -6.62
N CYS A 389 -1.80 -18.90 -5.63
CA CYS A 389 -1.44 -17.53 -5.32
C CYS A 389 -0.51 -16.86 -6.34
N GLY A 390 0.14 -17.62 -7.22
CA GLY A 390 1.12 -17.08 -8.17
C GLY A 390 2.19 -16.28 -7.43
N THR A 391 2.43 -15.05 -7.87
CA THR A 391 3.34 -14.11 -7.20
C THR A 391 2.74 -13.37 -5.99
N GLY A 392 1.60 -13.82 -5.47
CA GLY A 392 1.04 -13.33 -4.21
C GLY A 392 0.29 -11.99 -4.30
N ASN A 393 -0.14 -11.53 -5.48
CA ASN A 393 -0.78 -10.21 -5.61
C ASN A 393 -2.10 -10.10 -4.82
N PHE A 394 -2.94 -11.14 -4.82
CA PHE A 394 -4.17 -11.17 -4.03
C PHE A 394 -3.88 -11.08 -2.52
N LEU A 395 -2.91 -11.87 -2.05
CA LEU A 395 -2.47 -11.88 -0.66
C LEU A 395 -1.91 -10.51 -0.25
N TYR A 396 -1.09 -9.87 -1.09
CA TYR A 396 -0.53 -8.55 -0.86
C TYR A 396 -1.59 -7.45 -0.74
N VAL A 397 -2.52 -7.38 -1.70
CA VAL A 397 -3.60 -6.37 -1.65
C VAL A 397 -4.46 -6.56 -0.40
N THR A 398 -4.71 -7.81 0.00
CA THR A 398 -5.45 -8.12 1.23
C THR A 398 -4.67 -7.74 2.49
N LEU A 399 -3.35 -7.95 2.51
CA LEU A 399 -2.47 -7.48 3.60
C LEU A 399 -2.49 -5.95 3.72
N ASP A 400 -2.41 -5.22 2.61
CA ASP A 400 -2.50 -3.75 2.61
C ASP A 400 -3.81 -3.25 3.24
N LEU A 401 -4.93 -3.88 2.86
CA LEU A 401 -6.24 -3.60 3.46
C LEU A 401 -6.24 -3.84 4.96
N PHE A 402 -5.80 -5.02 5.42
CA PHE A 402 -5.76 -5.34 6.84
C PHE A 402 -4.91 -4.35 7.62
N LYS A 403 -3.76 -3.93 7.06
CA LYS A 403 -2.89 -2.94 7.69
C LYS A 403 -3.50 -1.55 7.78
N ARG A 404 -4.27 -1.13 6.76
CA ARG A 404 -5.06 0.11 6.82
C ARG A 404 -6.10 0.05 7.94
N LEU A 405 -6.86 -1.05 8.00
CA LEU A 405 -7.89 -1.24 9.04
C LEU A 405 -7.25 -1.31 10.43
N GLU A 406 -6.16 -2.06 10.60
CA GLU A 406 -5.39 -2.12 11.85
C GLU A 406 -4.97 -0.71 12.29
N SER A 407 -4.43 0.10 11.38
CA SER A 407 -4.03 1.48 11.69
C SER A 407 -5.20 2.33 12.18
N GLU A 408 -6.39 2.19 11.60
CA GLU A 408 -7.59 2.90 12.05
C GLU A 408 -8.06 2.44 13.44
N VAL A 409 -8.03 1.13 13.70
CA VAL A 409 -8.40 0.55 15.00
C VAL A 409 -7.44 1.02 16.09
N LEU A 410 -6.14 0.98 15.81
CA LEU A 410 -5.10 1.45 16.74
C LEU A 410 -5.22 2.95 17.01
N ALA A 411 -5.46 3.76 15.98
CA ALA A 411 -5.68 5.20 16.17
C ALA A 411 -6.92 5.51 17.03
N HIS A 412 -7.99 4.73 16.87
CA HIS A 412 -9.17 4.87 17.72
C HIS A 412 -8.87 4.52 19.18
N LEU A 413 -8.09 3.45 19.40
CA LEU A 413 -7.65 3.03 20.73
C LEU A 413 -6.74 4.07 21.40
N GLU A 414 -5.83 4.70 20.64
CA GLU A 414 -4.99 5.81 21.12
C GLU A 414 -5.84 7.02 21.52
N GLY A 415 -6.84 7.36 20.72
CA GLY A 415 -7.78 8.43 21.00
C GLY A 415 -8.63 8.20 22.27
N LEU A 416 -8.79 6.95 22.70
CA LEU A 416 -9.39 6.59 24.00
C LEU A 416 -8.38 6.65 25.16
N GLY A 417 -7.15 7.12 24.93
CA GLY A 417 -6.09 7.25 25.93
C GLY A 417 -5.32 5.96 26.22
N TYR A 418 -5.41 4.95 25.35
CA TYR A 418 -4.68 3.69 25.51
C TYR A 418 -3.33 3.75 24.77
N SER A 419 -2.25 3.35 25.44
CA SER A 419 -0.90 3.51 24.89
C SER A 419 -0.56 2.45 23.82
N GLN A 420 -0.07 2.92 22.67
CA GLN A 420 0.52 2.09 21.61
C GLN A 420 1.78 1.35 22.05
N MET A 421 2.41 1.77 23.17
CA MET A 421 3.57 1.07 23.75
C MET A 421 3.17 -0.06 24.70
N SER A 422 1.86 -0.32 24.88
CA SER A 422 1.40 -1.49 25.62
C SER A 422 1.96 -2.76 24.99
N PHE A 423 2.40 -3.67 25.85
CA PHE A 423 2.96 -4.96 25.44
C PHE A 423 1.96 -5.79 24.62
N GLU A 424 0.68 -5.73 25.00
CA GLU A 424 -0.43 -6.44 24.35
C GLU A 424 -0.58 -6.08 22.86
N ILE A 425 -0.53 -4.79 22.51
CA ILE A 425 -0.58 -4.30 21.11
C ILE A 425 0.67 -4.73 20.34
N ARG A 426 1.83 -4.75 20.99
CA ARG A 426 3.10 -5.13 20.33
C ARG A 426 3.14 -6.61 19.99
N GLU A 427 2.53 -7.46 20.81
CA GLU A 427 2.45 -8.91 20.54
C GLU A 427 1.42 -9.26 19.47
N HIS A 428 0.30 -8.55 19.40
CA HIS A 428 -0.80 -8.87 18.50
C HIS A 428 -0.84 -7.87 17.35
N ARG A 429 -0.21 -8.20 16.23
CA ARG A 429 -0.24 -7.36 15.02
C ARG A 429 -0.71 -8.15 13.83
N VAL A 430 -1.22 -7.44 12.83
CA VAL A 430 -1.40 -8.04 11.51
C VAL A 430 -0.03 -8.42 10.96
N THR A 431 0.21 -9.67 10.58
CA THR A 431 1.51 -10.13 10.06
C THR A 431 1.34 -10.93 8.77
N PRO A 432 2.42 -11.14 7.98
CA PRO A 432 2.36 -11.99 6.79
C PRO A 432 1.86 -13.42 7.08
N GLU A 433 2.04 -13.94 8.29
CA GLU A 433 1.59 -15.28 8.73
C GLU A 433 0.09 -15.53 8.52
N GLN A 434 -0.73 -14.47 8.53
CA GLN A 434 -2.17 -14.57 8.31
C GLN A 434 -2.53 -14.86 6.85
N PHE A 435 -1.63 -14.58 5.92
CA PHE A 435 -1.85 -14.69 4.47
C PHE A 435 -1.19 -15.94 3.95
N ARG A 436 -2.00 -16.91 3.54
CA ARG A 436 -1.58 -18.25 3.14
C ARG A 436 -1.75 -18.44 1.65
N GLY A 437 -0.81 -19.14 1.04
CA GLY A 437 -0.78 -19.38 -0.39
C GLY A 437 -0.45 -20.83 -0.71
N ILE A 438 -0.93 -21.32 -1.84
CA ILE A 438 -0.42 -22.55 -2.47
C ILE A 438 -0.02 -22.20 -3.88
N GLU A 439 1.17 -22.62 -4.28
CA GLU A 439 1.74 -22.35 -5.59
C GLU A 439 2.56 -23.55 -6.07
N VAL A 440 2.37 -23.96 -7.33
CA VAL A 440 3.04 -25.15 -7.88
C VAL A 440 4.49 -24.86 -8.30
N LYS A 441 4.82 -23.61 -8.64
CA LYS A 441 6.16 -23.20 -9.06
C LYS A 441 6.94 -22.62 -7.89
N ARG A 442 8.06 -23.26 -7.56
CA ARG A 442 8.97 -22.81 -6.49
C ARG A 442 9.37 -21.34 -6.60
N TRP A 443 9.74 -20.88 -7.78
CA TRP A 443 10.14 -19.48 -7.96
C TRP A 443 8.96 -18.50 -7.73
N ALA A 444 7.72 -18.89 -8.05
CA ALA A 444 6.54 -18.04 -7.86
C ALA A 444 6.21 -17.91 -6.37
N LYS A 445 6.32 -19.04 -5.65
CA LYS A 445 6.25 -19.09 -4.18
C LYS A 445 7.25 -18.13 -3.55
N GLU A 446 8.52 -18.18 -3.97
CA GLU A 446 9.57 -17.30 -3.44
C GLU A 446 9.24 -15.80 -3.69
N ILE A 447 8.69 -15.45 -4.87
CA ILE A 447 8.23 -14.08 -5.14
C ILE A 447 7.02 -13.70 -4.28
N ALA A 448 6.05 -14.59 -4.09
CA ALA A 448 4.87 -14.31 -3.27
C ALA A 448 5.24 -13.96 -1.82
N GLU A 449 6.18 -14.71 -1.24
CA GLU A 449 6.73 -14.43 0.08
C GLU A 449 7.42 -13.07 0.12
N LEU A 450 8.21 -12.78 -0.91
CA LEU A 450 8.93 -11.52 -1.05
C LEU A 450 7.97 -10.33 -1.04
N VAL A 451 6.92 -10.39 -1.87
CA VAL A 451 5.91 -9.34 -2.04
C VAL A 451 5.18 -9.07 -0.71
N LEU A 452 4.81 -10.12 0.02
CA LEU A 452 4.17 -9.98 1.34
C LEU A 452 5.09 -9.31 2.37
N TRP A 453 6.35 -9.75 2.44
CA TRP A 453 7.34 -9.17 3.34
C TRP A 453 7.60 -7.70 3.05
N ILE A 454 7.83 -7.39 1.79
CA ILE A 454 8.00 -6.02 1.28
C ILE A 454 6.81 -5.14 1.70
N GLY A 455 5.59 -5.60 1.45
CA GLY A 455 4.38 -4.87 1.81
C GLY A 455 4.26 -4.62 3.32
N TYR A 456 4.56 -5.64 4.12
CA TYR A 456 4.56 -5.57 5.57
C TYR A 456 5.60 -4.57 6.11
N LEU A 457 6.83 -4.63 5.59
CA LEU A 457 7.94 -3.78 6.02
C LEU A 457 7.72 -2.32 5.65
N GLN A 458 7.16 -2.04 4.47
CA GLN A 458 6.71 -0.69 4.11
C GLN A 458 5.77 -0.11 5.17
N TRP A 459 4.82 -0.92 5.66
CA TRP A 459 3.90 -0.51 6.71
C TRP A 459 4.60 -0.29 8.05
N GLN A 460 5.52 -1.17 8.43
CA GLN A 460 6.28 -1.04 9.68
C GLN A 460 7.15 0.22 9.69
N VAL A 461 7.94 0.44 8.64
CA VAL A 461 8.80 1.62 8.50
C VAL A 461 7.97 2.89 8.43
N ARG A 462 6.84 2.86 7.69
CA ARG A 462 5.87 3.95 7.76
C ARG A 462 5.45 4.19 9.20
N GLN A 463 5.08 3.21 10.01
CA GLN A 463 4.56 3.48 11.36
C GLN A 463 5.62 3.90 12.39
N THR A 464 6.79 3.25 12.40
CA THR A 464 7.81 3.45 13.45
C THR A 464 8.81 4.54 13.11
N GLY A 465 8.97 4.89 11.83
CA GLY A 465 10.04 5.78 11.37
C GLY A 465 11.46 5.19 11.46
N GLU A 466 11.59 3.98 12.03
CA GLU A 466 12.87 3.29 12.22
C GLU A 466 12.77 1.82 11.80
N ALA A 467 13.79 1.32 11.08
CA ALA A 467 13.93 -0.07 10.66
C ALA A 467 14.44 -1.01 11.78
N THR A 468 14.73 -0.47 12.97
CA THR A 468 15.44 -1.13 14.09
C THR A 468 14.66 -2.22 14.83
N ALA A 469 13.38 -2.43 14.51
CA ALA A 469 12.53 -3.44 15.14
C ALA A 469 12.14 -4.61 14.20
N ILE A 470 12.93 -4.86 13.16
CA ILE A 470 12.64 -5.94 12.20
C ILE A 470 13.30 -7.23 12.68
N PRO A 471 12.54 -8.33 12.87
CA PRO A 471 13.12 -9.61 13.26
C PRO A 471 14.03 -10.15 12.14
N GLU A 472 15.19 -10.70 12.52
CA GLU A 472 16.12 -11.34 11.59
C GLU A 472 15.94 -12.88 11.63
N PRO A 473 15.81 -13.59 10.48
CA PRO A 473 15.98 -13.06 9.12
C PRO A 473 14.77 -12.28 8.60
N VAL A 474 15.01 -11.30 7.73
CA VAL A 474 13.98 -10.41 7.15
C VAL A 474 13.02 -11.19 6.25
N LEU A 475 13.51 -12.13 5.43
CA LEU A 475 12.69 -13.06 4.66
C LEU A 475 12.52 -14.36 5.44
N ARG A 476 11.90 -14.27 6.62
CA ARG A 476 11.58 -15.50 7.36
C ARG A 476 10.52 -16.29 6.60
N ASP A 477 10.82 -17.56 6.36
CA ASP A 477 9.82 -18.52 5.89
C ASP A 477 8.84 -18.77 7.04
N TYR A 478 7.60 -18.32 6.86
CA TYR A 478 6.53 -18.55 7.82
C TYR A 478 5.81 -19.88 7.57
N ASP A 479 6.28 -20.67 6.58
CA ASP A 479 5.58 -21.83 6.04
C ASP A 479 4.13 -21.49 5.64
N ASN A 480 3.88 -20.22 5.30
CA ASN A 480 2.55 -19.71 4.96
C ASN A 480 2.26 -19.85 3.46
N ILE A 481 3.29 -19.90 2.61
CA ILE A 481 3.15 -20.17 1.17
C ILE A 481 3.72 -21.55 0.85
N GLU A 482 2.85 -22.49 0.48
CA GLU A 482 3.22 -23.88 0.20
C GLU A 482 3.58 -24.07 -1.27
N CYS A 483 4.74 -24.69 -1.55
CA CYS A 483 5.15 -25.05 -2.91
C CYS A 483 4.63 -26.45 -3.29
N ARG A 484 3.39 -26.55 -3.79
CA ARG A 484 2.79 -27.81 -4.25
C ARG A 484 1.61 -27.58 -5.19
N ASP A 485 1.12 -28.66 -5.79
CA ASP A 485 -0.16 -28.66 -6.49
C ASP A 485 -1.31 -28.56 -5.46
N ALA A 486 -2.24 -27.63 -5.70
CA ALA A 486 -3.37 -27.40 -4.80
C ALA A 486 -4.50 -28.44 -4.95
N VAL A 487 -4.58 -29.11 -6.10
CA VAL A 487 -5.62 -30.08 -6.44
C VAL A 487 -5.13 -31.51 -6.25
N LEU A 488 -3.86 -31.79 -6.59
CA LEU A 488 -3.26 -33.11 -6.51
C LEU A 488 -2.53 -33.30 -5.17
N ALA A 489 -3.20 -33.88 -4.19
CA ALA A 489 -2.58 -34.48 -3.01
C ALA A 489 -2.22 -35.94 -3.31
N TRP A 490 -1.20 -36.17 -4.15
CA TRP A 490 -0.71 -37.52 -4.40
C TRP A 490 0.70 -37.67 -3.84
N ASP A 491 0.80 -38.37 -2.71
CA ASP A 491 2.05 -38.62 -1.98
C ASP A 491 2.83 -39.84 -2.54
N GLY A 492 2.33 -40.49 -3.59
CA GLY A 492 2.98 -41.63 -4.25
C GLY A 492 3.80 -41.22 -5.47
N ASP A 493 4.63 -42.13 -5.98
CA ASP A 493 5.26 -41.93 -7.29
C ASP A 493 4.17 -41.74 -8.37
N PRO A 494 4.37 -40.86 -9.36
CA PRO A 494 3.45 -40.72 -10.48
C PRO A 494 3.27 -42.07 -11.17
N GLU A 495 2.10 -42.68 -11.04
CA GLU A 495 1.80 -43.90 -11.79
C GLU A 495 1.48 -43.51 -13.22
N LEU A 496 2.32 -43.96 -14.16
CA LEU A 496 2.06 -43.80 -15.58
C LEU A 496 0.69 -44.41 -15.89
N ALA A 497 -0.20 -43.63 -16.51
CA ALA A 497 -1.43 -44.18 -17.06
C ALA A 497 -1.07 -45.32 -18.01
N ARG A 498 -1.65 -46.51 -17.81
CA ARG A 498 -1.38 -47.70 -18.63
C ARG A 498 -2.59 -48.05 -19.48
N ASP A 499 -2.37 -48.55 -20.69
CA ASP A 499 -3.42 -49.10 -21.53
C ASP A 499 -3.92 -50.46 -20.99
N GLU A 500 -4.91 -51.06 -21.68
CA GLU A 500 -5.45 -52.39 -21.34
C GLU A 500 -4.38 -53.51 -21.34
N GLN A 501 -3.19 -53.25 -21.88
CA GLN A 501 -2.07 -54.19 -21.98
C GLN A 501 -0.96 -53.88 -20.96
N GLY A 502 -1.16 -52.89 -20.09
CA GLY A 502 -0.23 -52.51 -19.03
C GLY A 502 0.95 -51.65 -19.50
N LYS A 503 0.94 -51.13 -20.74
CA LYS A 503 2.00 -50.28 -21.26
C LYS A 503 1.70 -48.79 -20.96
N PRO A 504 2.69 -47.98 -20.56
CA PRO A 504 2.49 -46.54 -20.38
C PRO A 504 1.88 -45.89 -21.63
N VAL A 505 0.80 -45.16 -21.42
CA VAL A 505 0.15 -44.33 -22.42
C VAL A 505 1.02 -43.10 -22.63
N THR A 506 1.65 -43.01 -23.78
CA THR A 506 2.38 -41.81 -24.19
C THR A 506 1.42 -40.85 -24.90
N ARG A 507 1.54 -39.56 -24.62
CA ARG A 507 0.87 -38.50 -25.38
C ARG A 507 1.94 -37.67 -26.05
N TRP A 508 1.60 -37.12 -27.20
CA TRP A 508 2.44 -36.16 -27.90
C TRP A 508 2.81 -34.99 -26.97
N ASP A 509 4.07 -34.56 -27.00
CA ASP A 509 4.64 -33.55 -26.10
C ASP A 509 4.01 -32.14 -26.21
N GLY A 510 3.18 -31.92 -27.24
CA GLY A 510 2.49 -30.66 -27.47
C GLY A 510 3.30 -29.63 -28.28
N THR A 511 4.56 -29.93 -28.62
CA THR A 511 5.52 -28.96 -29.17
C THR A 511 6.29 -29.45 -30.38
N THR A 512 6.57 -30.75 -30.50
CA THR A 512 7.43 -31.27 -31.56
C THR A 512 6.60 -31.66 -32.77
N TYR A 513 6.85 -31.03 -33.92
CA TYR A 513 6.16 -31.33 -35.17
C TYR A 513 7.11 -31.98 -36.16
N LYS A 514 6.58 -32.87 -36.99
CA LYS A 514 7.26 -33.44 -38.16
C LYS A 514 6.55 -33.01 -39.44
N LYS A 515 7.29 -32.95 -40.55
CA LYS A 515 6.70 -32.69 -41.86
C LYS A 515 5.88 -33.91 -42.31
N SER A 516 4.61 -33.69 -42.60
CA SER A 516 3.72 -34.70 -43.17
C SER A 516 4.33 -35.22 -44.47
N PRO A 517 4.55 -36.54 -44.61
CA PRO A 517 5.11 -37.11 -45.84
C PRO A 517 4.12 -37.03 -47.02
N VAL A 518 2.85 -36.67 -46.75
CA VAL A 518 1.78 -36.57 -47.76
C VAL A 518 1.52 -35.13 -48.15
N THR A 519 1.46 -34.21 -47.19
CA THR A 519 1.05 -32.82 -47.43
C THR A 519 2.19 -31.81 -47.31
N GLY A 520 3.33 -32.20 -46.70
CA GLY A 520 4.44 -31.30 -46.40
C GLY A 520 4.15 -30.28 -45.27
N GLU A 521 2.96 -30.32 -44.68
CA GLU A 521 2.58 -29.47 -43.55
C GLU A 521 3.12 -30.02 -42.23
N ASP A 522 3.27 -29.15 -41.23
CA ASP A 522 3.67 -29.56 -39.89
C ASP A 522 2.54 -30.31 -39.20
N ILE A 523 2.79 -31.58 -38.86
CA ILE A 523 1.87 -32.43 -38.09
C ILE A 523 2.55 -32.84 -36.77
N PRO A 524 1.78 -33.04 -35.68
CA PRO A 524 2.30 -33.54 -34.42
C PRO A 524 3.23 -34.75 -34.61
N ASP A 525 4.45 -34.68 -34.09
CA ASP A 525 5.37 -35.81 -34.11
C ASP A 525 4.98 -36.82 -33.02
N GLU A 526 4.19 -37.82 -33.42
CA GLU A 526 3.77 -38.92 -32.54
C GLU A 526 4.90 -39.72 -31.87
N THR A 527 6.16 -39.52 -32.26
CA THR A 527 7.33 -40.15 -31.63
C THR A 527 7.98 -39.27 -30.55
N ALA A 528 7.60 -38.00 -30.46
CA ALA A 528 7.99 -37.09 -29.41
C ALA A 528 6.93 -37.12 -28.29
N THR A 529 7.27 -37.81 -27.21
CA THR A 529 6.36 -38.15 -26.11
C THR A 529 6.85 -37.68 -24.77
#